data_AF-A0A7L4ZV71-F1
#
_entry.id   AF-A0A7L4ZV71-F1
#
_cell.length_a   1.000
_cell.length_b   1.000
_cell.length_c   1.000
_cell.angle_alpha   90.00
_cell.angle_beta   90.00
_cell.angle_gamma   90.00
#
_symmetry.space_group_name_H-M   'P 1'
#
loop_
_entity.id
_entity.type
_entity.pdbx_description
1 polymer ?
#
loop_
_entity_poly.entity_id
_entity_poly.type
_entity_poly.pdbx_seq_one_letter_code
_entity_poly.pdbx_strand_id
1 'polypeptide(L)'
;MSPEQHVPLYAVLDQAANNAQRTWRGSYVRSLLVLGIIGVLAELKEVSPLLFRPEWHKWVKLFVILISVVGALYEIFYHIQHKSRFGYWTRLRAKAERVKSEAWFYLFDVAPASGDTGYTEAQWQRFQQQLTTDDVAAGFVDAVGQDSLTSDKAKFVQLPLAQQAQLYHTNRVIEQHRYFASRTRRLAQRLRRHKQLVVVLLLLAIAWAIGRAVAILYPHIATPVLAETLSEFNLFVILISIIGLFKAYIEVENVEYLLNRYQRMEHQLSVLLPNPTVLDNGTTLQSHVQEVERILLSQTQDWETQRLS
;
A
#
# COMPACT_ATOMS: atom_id res chain seq x y z
N MET A 1 13.63 7.33 23.44
CA MET A 1 14.37 7.89 22.29
C MET A 1 14.47 6.79 21.26
N SER A 2 13.91 6.98 20.07
CA SER A 2 13.94 5.98 19.01
C SER A 2 15.13 6.28 18.11
N PRO A 3 16.13 5.39 17.98
CA PRO A 3 17.39 5.68 17.31
C PRO A 3 17.24 6.10 15.85
N GLU A 4 16.20 5.63 15.17
CA GLU A 4 15.95 6.03 13.79
C GLU A 4 15.65 7.54 13.63
N GLN A 5 15.24 8.24 14.70
CA GLN A 5 15.01 9.70 14.67
C GLN A 5 16.32 10.48 14.60
N HIS A 6 17.43 9.83 14.94
CA HIS A 6 18.79 10.38 14.93
C HIS A 6 19.53 10.06 13.65
N VAL A 7 18.89 9.33 12.74
CA VAL A 7 19.40 8.97 11.42
C VAL A 7 18.62 9.78 10.38
N PRO A 8 19.14 10.92 9.88
CA PRO A 8 18.42 11.79 8.94
C PRO A 8 17.92 11.03 7.70
N LEU A 9 18.68 10.03 7.27
CA LEU A 9 18.35 9.12 6.17
C LEU A 9 16.99 8.42 6.35
N TYR A 10 16.64 8.01 7.58
CA TYR A 10 15.34 7.40 7.87
C TYR A 10 14.20 8.39 7.61
N ALA A 11 14.32 9.63 8.08
CA ALA A 11 13.28 10.65 7.92
C ALA A 11 13.01 10.94 6.44
N VAL A 12 14.06 11.04 5.61
CA VAL A 12 13.93 11.27 4.17
C VAL A 12 13.27 10.06 3.49
N LEU A 13 13.69 8.83 3.80
CA LEU A 13 13.09 7.61 3.25
C LEU A 13 11.63 7.44 3.66
N ASP A 14 11.28 7.73 4.92
CA ASP A 14 9.90 7.65 5.40
C ASP A 14 9.01 8.71 4.72
N GLN A 15 9.50 9.94 4.56
CA GLN A 15 8.78 10.98 3.83
C GLN A 15 8.58 10.60 2.36
N ALA A 16 9.63 10.10 1.69
CA ALA A 16 9.55 9.62 0.32
C ALA A 16 8.55 8.46 0.19
N ALA A 17 8.59 7.48 1.10
CA ALA A 17 7.63 6.38 1.14
C ALA A 17 6.19 6.89 1.35
N ASN A 18 5.98 7.84 2.25
CA ASN A 18 4.66 8.44 2.49
C ASN A 18 4.14 9.18 1.24
N ASN A 19 5.00 9.93 0.54
CA ASN A 19 4.66 10.60 -0.71
C ASN A 19 4.35 9.61 -1.84
N ALA A 20 5.14 8.55 -1.96
CA ALA A 20 4.89 7.47 -2.92
C ALA A 20 3.55 6.76 -2.63
N GLN A 21 3.23 6.49 -1.35
CA GLN A 21 1.97 5.91 -0.94
C GLN A 21 0.77 6.79 -1.32
N ARG A 22 0.87 8.10 -1.04
CA ARG A 22 -0.18 9.07 -1.39
C ARG A 22 -0.37 9.15 -2.90
N THR A 23 0.72 9.16 -3.66
CA THR A 23 0.67 9.20 -5.13
C THR A 23 0.05 7.94 -5.69
N TRP A 24 0.45 6.76 -5.22
CA TRP A 24 -0.14 5.48 -5.59
C TRP A 24 -1.66 5.41 -5.28
N ARG A 25 -2.07 5.80 -4.08
CA ARG A 25 -3.50 5.82 -3.70
C ARG A 25 -4.31 6.87 -4.45
N GLY A 26 -3.78 8.09 -4.55
CA GLY A 26 -4.44 9.19 -5.26
C GLY A 26 -4.60 8.87 -6.74
N SER A 27 -3.65 8.13 -7.31
CA SER A 27 -3.76 7.65 -8.67
C SER A 27 -4.96 6.70 -8.82
N TYR A 28 -5.17 5.74 -7.89
CA TYR A 28 -6.29 4.78 -7.96
C TYR A 28 -7.64 5.51 -7.93
N VAL A 29 -7.78 6.49 -7.04
CA VAL A 29 -8.98 7.33 -6.94
C VAL A 29 -9.22 8.12 -8.22
N ARG A 30 -8.19 8.75 -8.81
CA ARG A 30 -8.32 9.50 -10.08
C ARG A 30 -8.80 8.62 -11.22
N SER A 31 -8.28 7.40 -11.31
CA SER A 31 -8.71 6.44 -12.33
C SER A 31 -10.20 6.06 -12.14
N LEU A 32 -10.64 5.78 -10.91
CA LEU A 32 -12.07 5.52 -10.66
C LEU A 32 -12.95 6.73 -11.03
N LEU A 33 -12.48 7.96 -10.79
CA LEU A 33 -13.20 9.17 -11.20
C LEU A 33 -13.30 9.28 -12.72
N VAL A 34 -12.21 8.99 -13.45
CA VAL A 34 -12.21 9.00 -14.92
C VAL A 34 -13.19 7.95 -15.45
N LEU A 35 -13.16 6.72 -14.93
CA LEU A 35 -14.13 5.68 -15.29
C LEU A 35 -15.57 6.10 -15.00
N GLY A 36 -15.82 6.74 -13.85
CA GLY A 36 -17.13 7.29 -13.49
C GLY A 36 -17.61 8.35 -14.48
N ILE A 37 -16.75 9.29 -14.87
CA ILE A 37 -17.06 10.32 -15.86
C ILE A 37 -17.39 9.68 -17.22
N ILE A 38 -16.58 8.71 -17.67
CA ILE A 38 -16.84 8.02 -18.94
C ILE A 38 -18.16 7.26 -18.87
N GLY A 39 -18.46 6.59 -17.75
CA GLY A 39 -19.73 5.89 -17.54
C GLY A 39 -20.94 6.83 -17.64
N VAL A 40 -20.87 7.99 -16.99
CA VAL A 40 -21.94 9.01 -17.07
C VAL A 40 -22.08 9.56 -18.50
N LEU A 41 -20.97 9.84 -19.19
CA LEU A 41 -21.00 10.31 -20.58
C LEU A 41 -21.54 9.24 -21.54
N ALA A 42 -21.28 7.96 -21.27
CA ALA A 42 -21.81 6.84 -22.04
C ALA A 42 -23.33 6.75 -21.96
N GLU A 43 -23.93 7.08 -20.82
CA GLU A 43 -25.40 7.18 -20.67
C GLU A 43 -25.95 8.43 -21.36
N LEU A 44 -25.22 9.55 -21.31
CA LEU A 44 -25.62 10.79 -21.98
C LEU A 44 -25.82 10.61 -23.49
N LYS A 45 -25.15 9.63 -24.10
CA LYS A 45 -25.31 9.21 -25.50
C LYS A 45 -26.69 8.64 -25.83
N GLU A 46 -27.30 7.94 -24.89
CA GLU A 46 -28.61 7.30 -25.10
C GLU A 46 -29.74 8.27 -24.77
N VAL A 47 -29.53 9.20 -23.83
CA VAL A 47 -30.50 10.27 -23.50
C VAL A 47 -30.36 11.49 -24.43
N SER A 48 -29.31 11.55 -25.27
CA SER A 48 -29.07 12.71 -26.14
C SER A 48 -30.17 13.02 -27.17
N PRO A 49 -30.97 12.07 -27.72
CA PRO A 49 -32.11 12.40 -28.57
C PRO A 49 -33.19 13.21 -27.84
N LEU A 50 -33.31 13.05 -26.52
CA LEU A 50 -34.29 13.73 -25.68
C LEU A 50 -33.82 15.12 -25.23
N LEU A 51 -32.50 15.31 -25.10
CA LEU A 51 -31.89 16.51 -24.54
C LEU A 51 -31.34 17.50 -25.57
N PHE A 52 -31.00 17.02 -26.78
CA PHE A 52 -30.34 17.84 -27.80
C PHE A 52 -31.11 17.82 -29.13
N ARG A 53 -30.95 18.89 -29.92
CA ARG A 53 -31.53 18.94 -31.26
C ARG A 53 -30.96 17.80 -32.13
N PRO A 54 -31.75 17.26 -33.08
CA PRO A 54 -31.35 16.11 -33.91
C PRO A 54 -30.00 16.28 -34.63
N GLU A 55 -29.67 17.53 -34.99
CA GLU A 55 -28.45 17.94 -35.68
C GLU A 55 -27.18 17.72 -34.82
N TRP A 56 -27.31 17.84 -33.50
CA TRP A 56 -26.22 17.72 -32.53
C TRP A 56 -26.00 16.29 -32.04
N HIS A 57 -26.99 15.42 -32.23
CA HIS A 57 -26.95 14.02 -31.77
C HIS A 57 -25.73 13.25 -32.29
N LYS A 58 -25.42 13.41 -33.58
CA LYS A 58 -24.27 12.74 -34.22
C LYS A 58 -22.94 13.19 -33.60
N TRP A 59 -22.82 14.48 -33.28
CA TRP A 59 -21.62 15.05 -32.67
C TRP A 59 -21.45 14.61 -31.21
N VAL A 60 -22.54 14.56 -30.43
CA VAL A 60 -22.52 14.04 -29.06
C VAL A 60 -22.11 12.56 -29.05
N LYS A 61 -22.68 11.74 -29.93
CA LYS A 61 -22.29 10.33 -30.10
C LYS A 61 -20.81 10.15 -30.41
N LEU A 62 -20.29 10.92 -31.38
CA LEU A 62 -18.87 10.85 -31.76
C LEU A 62 -17.96 11.28 -30.61
N PHE A 63 -18.32 12.36 -29.90
CA PHE A 63 -17.57 12.86 -28.75
C PHE A 63 -17.50 11.84 -27.61
N VAL A 64 -18.62 11.19 -27.27
CA VAL A 64 -18.67 10.14 -26.24
C VAL A 64 -17.81 8.95 -26.63
N ILE A 65 -17.84 8.52 -27.90
CA ILE A 65 -16.99 7.43 -28.40
C ILE A 65 -15.51 7.81 -28.27
N LEU A 66 -15.13 9.02 -28.69
CA LEU A 66 -13.74 9.48 -28.63
C LEU A 66 -13.23 9.53 -27.19
N ILE A 67 -14.00 10.11 -26.26
CA ILE A 67 -13.65 10.13 -24.84
C ILE A 67 -13.56 8.72 -24.26
N SER A 68 -14.45 7.81 -24.67
CA SER A 68 -14.41 6.42 -24.20
C SER A 68 -13.14 5.70 -24.64
N VAL A 69 -12.70 5.89 -25.89
CA VAL A 69 -11.46 5.31 -26.42
C VAL A 69 -10.24 5.91 -25.74
N VAL A 70 -10.17 7.24 -25.63
CA VAL A 70 -9.07 7.93 -24.92
C VAL A 70 -9.03 7.50 -23.45
N GLY A 71 -10.19 7.38 -22.81
CA GLY A 71 -10.34 6.89 -21.46
C GLY A 71 -9.85 5.46 -21.28
N ALA A 72 -10.21 4.54 -22.18
CA ALA A 72 -9.74 3.16 -22.14
C ALA A 72 -8.22 3.06 -22.31
N LEU A 73 -7.63 3.82 -23.25
CA LEU A 73 -6.17 3.89 -23.43
C LEU A 73 -5.47 4.47 -22.20
N TYR A 74 -6.03 5.55 -21.64
CA TYR A 74 -5.54 6.15 -20.41
C TYR A 74 -5.58 5.14 -19.26
N GLU A 75 -6.61 4.31 -19.18
CA GLU A 75 -6.76 3.28 -18.16
C GLU A 75 -5.76 2.12 -18.27
N ILE A 76 -5.43 1.70 -19.50
CA ILE A 76 -4.36 0.71 -19.74
C ILE A 76 -3.00 1.27 -19.30
N PHE A 77 -2.68 2.48 -19.74
CA PHE A 77 -1.44 3.16 -19.36
C PHE A 77 -1.35 3.33 -17.84
N TYR A 78 -2.47 3.72 -17.24
CA TYR A 78 -2.61 3.91 -15.81
C TYR A 78 -2.37 2.60 -15.04
N HIS A 79 -2.88 1.46 -15.52
CA HIS A 79 -2.66 0.15 -14.91
C HIS A 79 -1.16 -0.21 -14.82
N ILE A 80 -0.43 -0.03 -15.92
CA ILE A 80 1.02 -0.28 -15.97
C ILE A 80 1.74 0.59 -14.94
N GLN A 81 1.39 1.88 -14.87
CA GLN A 81 1.97 2.79 -13.88
C GLN A 81 1.59 2.44 -12.45
N HIS A 82 0.39 1.91 -12.20
CA HIS A 82 -0.08 1.58 -10.86
C HIS A 82 0.77 0.49 -10.20
N LYS A 83 1.11 -0.57 -10.96
CA LYS A 83 2.02 -1.64 -10.48
C LYS A 83 3.41 -1.08 -10.16
N SER A 84 3.96 -0.28 -11.06
CA SER A 84 5.28 0.37 -10.87
C SER A 84 5.31 1.27 -9.62
N ARG A 85 4.28 2.12 -9.44
CA ARG A 85 4.17 3.02 -8.28
C ARG A 85 4.02 2.28 -6.96
N PHE A 86 3.26 1.19 -6.94
CA PHE A 86 3.16 0.33 -5.76
C PHE A 86 4.53 -0.27 -5.40
N GLY A 87 5.24 -0.84 -6.37
CA GLY A 87 6.58 -1.41 -6.17
C GLY A 87 7.62 -0.37 -5.75
N TYR A 88 7.53 0.86 -6.26
CA TYR A 88 8.35 1.97 -5.79
C TYR A 88 8.08 2.32 -4.32
N TRP A 89 6.81 2.42 -3.93
CA TRP A 89 6.43 2.63 -2.54
C TRP A 89 6.92 1.52 -1.61
N THR A 90 6.74 0.24 -1.96
CA THR A 90 7.17 -0.88 -1.11
C THR A 90 8.68 -0.92 -0.94
N ARG A 91 9.46 -0.64 -1.99
CA ARG A 91 10.93 -0.54 -1.90
C ARG A 91 11.37 0.58 -0.98
N LEU A 92 10.82 1.79 -1.11
CA LEU A 92 11.17 2.90 -0.22
C LEU A 92 10.86 2.59 1.24
N ARG A 93 9.72 1.96 1.51
CA ARG A 93 9.34 1.59 2.87
C ARG A 93 10.20 0.44 3.42
N ALA A 94 10.59 -0.52 2.59
CA ALA A 94 11.53 -1.58 2.96
C ALA A 94 12.89 -0.98 3.36
N LYS A 95 13.43 -0.06 2.56
CA LYS A 95 14.65 0.69 2.90
C LYS A 95 14.51 1.46 4.21
N ALA A 96 13.39 2.17 4.42
CA ALA A 96 13.15 2.92 5.66
C ALA A 96 13.14 1.98 6.90
N GLU A 97 12.46 0.85 6.84
CA GLU A 97 12.44 -0.13 7.92
C GLU A 97 13.82 -0.78 8.14
N ARG A 98 14.56 -1.04 7.06
CA ARG A 98 15.92 -1.56 7.15
C ARG A 98 16.84 -0.60 7.90
N VAL A 99 16.78 0.70 7.62
CA VAL A 99 17.53 1.71 8.39
C VAL A 99 17.21 1.65 9.88
N LYS A 100 15.93 1.46 10.25
CA LYS A 100 15.58 1.31 11.67
C LYS A 100 16.23 0.08 12.29
N SER A 101 16.11 -1.07 11.65
CA SER A 101 16.68 -2.32 12.15
C SER A 101 18.20 -2.24 12.29
N GLU A 102 18.87 -1.67 11.30
CA GLU A 102 20.32 -1.49 11.29
C GLU A 102 20.77 -0.49 12.36
N ALA A 103 19.99 0.56 12.64
CA ALA A 103 20.26 1.47 13.76
C ALA A 103 20.15 0.77 15.12
N TRP A 104 19.17 -0.12 15.30
CA TRP A 104 19.05 -0.93 16.52
C TRP A 104 20.17 -1.97 16.66
N PHE A 105 20.55 -2.64 15.56
CA PHE A 105 21.71 -3.52 15.54
C PHE A 105 23.00 -2.80 15.91
N TYR A 106 23.20 -1.62 15.35
CA TYR A 106 24.36 -0.79 15.64
C TYR A 106 24.40 -0.34 17.11
N LEU A 107 23.26 0.03 17.71
CA LEU A 107 23.19 0.41 19.13
C LEU A 107 23.51 -0.74 20.09
N PHE A 108 23.08 -1.96 19.76
CA PHE A 108 23.24 -3.13 20.62
C PHE A 108 24.50 -3.96 20.33
N ASP A 109 25.33 -3.54 19.37
CA ASP A 109 26.47 -4.29 18.85
C ASP A 109 26.06 -5.71 18.39
N VAL A 110 24.90 -5.84 17.74
CA VAL A 110 24.36 -7.13 17.26
C VAL A 110 24.49 -7.20 15.75
N ALA A 111 25.16 -8.23 15.24
CA ALA A 111 25.29 -8.41 13.80
C ALA A 111 23.95 -8.78 13.12
N PRO A 112 23.68 -8.27 11.91
CA PRO A 112 22.42 -8.50 11.22
C PRO A 112 22.30 -9.92 10.66
N ALA A 113 23.43 -10.60 10.46
CA ALA A 113 23.52 -11.99 10.02
C ALA A 113 23.89 -12.92 11.19
N SER A 114 23.33 -14.14 11.18
CA SER A 114 23.66 -15.16 12.17
C SER A 114 25.10 -15.66 11.98
N GLY A 115 25.95 -15.50 13.00
CA GLY A 115 27.33 -16.01 13.00
C GLY A 115 28.42 -14.94 12.96
N ASP A 116 28.06 -13.67 12.71
CA ASP A 116 29.00 -12.55 12.76
C ASP A 116 29.20 -12.02 14.19
N THR A 117 30.42 -11.62 14.51
CA THR A 117 30.77 -11.05 15.83
C THR A 117 30.52 -9.54 15.83
N GLY A 118 29.33 -9.15 16.26
CA GLY A 118 28.96 -7.77 16.57
C GLY A 118 28.85 -6.81 15.38
N TYR A 119 28.33 -5.62 15.63
CA TYR A 119 28.09 -4.58 14.61
C TYR A 119 29.05 -3.41 14.75
N THR A 120 29.95 -3.27 13.80
CA THR A 120 31.03 -2.26 13.82
C THR A 120 30.61 -0.93 13.21
N GLU A 121 31.30 0.15 13.59
CA GLU A 121 31.16 1.48 12.96
C GLU A 121 31.37 1.43 11.45
N ALA A 122 32.37 0.66 10.99
CA ALA A 122 32.68 0.54 9.58
C ALA A 122 31.54 -0.15 8.81
N GLN A 123 30.83 -1.11 9.43
CA GLN A 123 29.63 -1.71 8.83
C GLN A 123 28.48 -0.70 8.75
N TRP A 124 28.27 0.11 9.79
CA TRP A 124 27.26 1.18 9.80
C TRP A 124 27.50 2.20 8.69
N GLN A 125 28.73 2.71 8.59
CA GLN A 125 29.11 3.67 7.56
C GLN A 125 28.98 3.09 6.14
N ARG A 126 29.39 1.83 5.94
CA ARG A 126 29.21 1.16 4.64
C ARG A 126 27.74 1.00 4.28
N PHE A 127 26.88 0.66 5.24
CA PHE A 127 25.44 0.55 5.03
C PHE A 127 24.83 1.91 4.60
N GLN A 128 25.20 2.99 5.28
CA GLN A 128 24.77 4.34 4.90
C GLN A 128 25.23 4.73 3.48
N GLN A 129 26.48 4.44 3.15
CA GLN A 129 27.03 4.69 1.80
C GLN A 129 26.28 3.90 0.73
N GLN A 130 26.01 2.60 0.96
CA GLN A 130 25.25 1.76 0.03
C GLN A 130 23.84 2.30 -0.22
N LEU A 131 23.17 2.79 0.83
CA LEU A 131 21.83 3.38 0.68
C LEU A 131 21.82 4.66 -0.14
N THR A 132 22.91 5.46 -0.10
CA THR A 132 23.02 6.67 -0.94
C THR A 132 23.29 6.40 -2.41
N THR A 133 23.96 5.30 -2.74
CA THR A 133 24.22 4.92 -4.14
C THR A 133 23.00 4.33 -4.84
N ASP A 134 22.03 3.78 -4.10
CA ASP A 134 20.84 3.15 -4.68
C ASP A 134 19.72 4.16 -5.02
N ASP A 135 19.90 4.99 -6.06
CA ASP A 135 18.85 5.73 -6.81
C ASP A 135 17.85 6.60 -6.02
N VAL A 136 18.06 6.83 -4.72
CA VAL A 136 17.22 7.74 -3.93
C VAL A 136 17.81 9.15 -4.04
N ALA A 137 17.40 9.85 -5.11
CA ALA A 137 17.51 11.28 -5.45
C ALA A 137 18.56 12.17 -4.71
N ALA A 138 19.20 13.05 -5.48
CA ALA A 138 20.22 14.05 -5.12
C ALA A 138 20.05 14.88 -3.81
N GLY A 139 18.90 14.84 -3.13
CA GLY A 139 18.73 15.42 -1.77
C GLY A 139 19.24 14.54 -0.62
N PHE A 140 19.75 13.34 -0.91
CA PHE A 140 20.25 12.38 0.07
C PHE A 140 21.70 12.61 0.51
N VAL A 141 22.51 13.31 -0.30
CA VAL A 141 23.96 13.47 -0.08
C VAL A 141 24.25 14.32 1.17
N ASP A 142 23.39 15.29 1.50
CA ASP A 142 23.58 16.17 2.65
C ASP A 142 23.22 15.51 4.00
N ALA A 143 22.44 14.42 3.98
CA ALA A 143 21.91 13.76 5.18
C ALA A 143 22.93 12.82 5.88
N VAL A 144 23.94 12.34 5.16
CA VAL A 144 24.93 11.37 5.67
C VAL A 144 25.93 12.01 6.62
N GLY A 145 26.19 13.32 6.48
CA GLY A 145 27.14 14.05 7.33
C GLY A 145 26.61 14.50 8.69
N GLN A 146 25.33 14.24 9.01
CA GLN A 146 24.65 14.74 10.21
C GLN A 146 24.14 13.64 11.14
N ASP A 147 24.59 12.40 10.95
CA ASP A 147 24.16 11.28 11.80
C ASP A 147 24.66 11.46 13.24
N SER A 148 23.75 11.65 14.19
CA SER A 148 24.09 11.75 15.60
C SER A 148 24.13 10.39 16.30
N LEU A 149 23.75 9.30 15.62
CA LEU A 149 23.61 7.98 16.21
C LEU A 149 24.93 7.45 16.78
N THR A 150 26.07 7.72 16.14
CA THR A 150 27.40 7.36 16.68
C THR A 150 27.66 8.03 18.03
N SER A 151 27.27 9.29 18.19
CA SER A 151 27.39 10.02 19.47
C SER A 151 26.39 9.54 20.53
N ASP A 152 25.21 9.10 20.09
CA ASP A 152 24.16 8.60 20.97
C ASP A 152 24.42 7.15 21.42
N LYS A 153 25.13 6.36 20.62
CA LYS A 153 25.62 5.03 21.00
C LYS A 153 26.50 5.08 22.24
N ALA A 154 27.43 6.04 22.30
CA ALA A 154 28.30 6.20 23.47
C ALA A 154 27.51 6.45 24.77
N LYS A 155 26.40 7.18 24.69
CA LYS A 155 25.49 7.40 25.83
C LYS A 155 24.65 6.16 26.13
N PHE A 156 24.20 5.47 25.08
CA PHE A 156 23.36 4.27 25.19
C PHE A 156 24.09 3.11 25.90
N VAL A 157 25.35 2.86 25.53
CA VAL A 157 26.18 1.79 26.14
C VAL A 157 26.42 2.01 27.63
N GLN A 158 26.37 3.26 28.10
CA GLN A 158 26.52 3.60 29.52
C GLN A 158 25.25 3.32 30.35
N LEU A 159 24.11 3.08 29.71
CA LEU A 159 22.86 2.80 30.42
C LEU A 159 22.92 1.40 31.07
N PRO A 160 22.32 1.20 32.25
CA PRO A 160 22.12 -0.12 32.82
C PRO A 160 21.37 -1.05 31.85
N LEU A 161 21.71 -2.34 31.83
CA LEU A 161 21.10 -3.35 30.94
C LEU A 161 19.57 -3.33 30.99
N ALA A 162 18.99 -3.24 32.18
CA ALA A 162 17.53 -3.17 32.36
C ALA A 162 16.91 -1.95 31.66
N GLN A 163 17.60 -0.81 31.66
CA GLN A 163 17.14 0.39 30.96
C GLN A 163 17.29 0.25 29.44
N GLN A 164 18.37 -0.36 28.96
CA GLN A 164 18.56 -0.66 27.54
C GLN A 164 17.44 -1.58 27.02
N ALA A 165 17.16 -2.66 27.75
CA ALA A 165 16.09 -3.62 27.45
C ALA A 165 14.72 -2.93 27.43
N GLN A 166 14.42 -2.10 28.44
CA GLN A 166 13.16 -1.37 28.51
C GLN A 166 13.01 -0.35 27.37
N LEU A 167 14.10 0.33 27.00
CA LEU A 167 14.12 1.32 25.92
C LEU A 167 13.84 0.66 24.57
N TYR A 168 14.49 -0.48 24.29
CA TYR A 168 14.23 -1.29 23.09
C TYR A 168 12.80 -1.83 23.07
N HIS A 169 12.38 -2.47 24.16
CA HIS A 169 11.04 -3.06 24.25
C HIS A 169 9.94 -2.01 24.03
N THR A 170 10.09 -0.82 24.61
CA THR A 170 9.07 0.25 24.50
C THR A 170 9.09 0.92 23.13
N ASN A 171 10.26 1.36 22.65
CA ASN A 171 10.38 2.19 21.45
C ASN A 171 10.46 1.38 20.16
N ARG A 172 10.74 0.07 20.24
CA ARG A 172 10.84 -0.80 19.06
C ARG A 172 9.75 -1.85 19.04
N VAL A 173 9.72 -2.74 20.03
CA VAL A 173 8.83 -3.92 20.02
C VAL A 173 7.36 -3.51 20.18
N ILE A 174 7.03 -2.78 21.26
CA ILE A 174 5.66 -2.33 21.53
C ILE A 174 5.18 -1.37 20.44
N GLU A 175 6.02 -0.42 20.02
CA GLU A 175 5.66 0.56 18.99
C GLU A 175 5.36 -0.14 17.66
N GLN A 176 6.23 -1.05 17.20
CA GLN A 176 6.01 -1.80 15.95
C GLN A 176 4.78 -2.71 16.05
N HIS A 177 4.60 -3.41 17.17
CA HIS A 177 3.41 -4.22 17.38
C HIS A 177 2.13 -3.38 17.32
N ARG A 178 2.09 -2.22 17.99
CA ARG A 178 0.95 -1.27 17.91
C ARG A 178 0.74 -0.77 16.50
N TYR A 179 1.82 -0.45 15.78
CA TYR A 179 1.76 -0.03 14.39
C TYR A 179 1.09 -1.11 13.52
N PHE A 180 1.56 -2.36 13.58
CA PHE A 180 0.99 -3.47 12.81
C PHE A 180 -0.44 -3.79 13.20
N ALA A 181 -0.75 -3.90 14.50
CA ALA A 181 -2.11 -4.13 14.98
C ALA A 181 -3.09 -3.05 14.49
N SER A 182 -2.68 -1.78 14.51
CA SER A 182 -3.51 -0.68 14.00
C SER A 182 -3.73 -0.77 12.48
N ARG A 183 -2.69 -1.16 11.72
CA ARG A 183 -2.75 -1.32 10.26
C ARG A 183 -3.60 -2.51 9.87
N THR A 184 -3.45 -3.66 10.54
CA THR A 184 -4.29 -4.85 10.40
C THR A 184 -5.76 -4.49 10.53
N ARG A 185 -6.14 -3.83 11.64
CA ARG A 185 -7.55 -3.45 11.88
C ARG A 185 -8.10 -2.54 10.78
N ARG A 186 -7.34 -1.51 10.38
CA ARG A 186 -7.75 -0.57 9.32
C ARG A 186 -7.90 -1.27 7.97
N LEU A 187 -6.97 -2.15 7.60
CA LEU A 187 -7.02 -2.89 6.34
C LEU A 187 -8.15 -3.92 6.34
N ALA A 188 -8.35 -4.65 7.43
CA ALA A 188 -9.46 -5.59 7.56
C ALA A 188 -10.82 -4.88 7.41
N GLN A 189 -11.00 -3.72 8.04
CA GLN A 189 -12.21 -2.93 7.90
C GLN A 189 -12.40 -2.44 6.46
N ARG A 190 -11.33 -1.96 5.81
CA ARG A 190 -11.37 -1.52 4.41
C ARG A 190 -11.71 -2.67 3.46
N LEU A 191 -11.11 -3.84 3.66
CA LEU A 191 -11.38 -5.06 2.89
C LEU A 191 -12.84 -5.49 3.03
N ARG A 192 -13.39 -5.50 4.26
CA ARG A 192 -14.81 -5.78 4.49
C ARG A 192 -15.72 -4.81 3.73
N ARG A 193 -15.44 -3.50 3.80
CA ARG A 193 -16.21 -2.48 3.05
C ARG A 193 -16.15 -2.70 1.55
N HIS A 194 -14.98 -3.06 0.99
CA HIS A 194 -14.84 -3.36 -0.45
C HIS A 194 -15.63 -4.61 -0.82
N LYS A 195 -15.51 -5.70 -0.04
CA LYS A 195 -16.29 -6.93 -0.26
C LYS A 195 -17.80 -6.67 -0.21
N GLN A 196 -18.27 -5.89 0.77
CA GLN A 196 -19.68 -5.49 0.88
C GLN A 196 -20.13 -4.67 -0.33
N LEU A 197 -19.34 -3.68 -0.76
CA LEU A 197 -19.65 -2.86 -1.92
C LEU A 197 -19.73 -3.68 -3.21
N VAL A 198 -18.80 -4.62 -3.42
CA VAL A 198 -18.82 -5.54 -4.56
C VAL A 198 -20.08 -6.40 -4.54
N VAL A 199 -20.46 -6.96 -3.39
CA VAL A 199 -21.69 -7.76 -3.26
C VAL A 199 -22.93 -6.92 -3.58
N VAL A 200 -23.03 -5.69 -3.06
CA VAL A 200 -24.15 -4.79 -3.35
C VAL A 200 -24.22 -4.47 -4.85
N LEU A 201 -23.10 -4.16 -5.49
CA LEU A 201 -23.06 -3.90 -6.94
C LEU A 201 -23.45 -5.15 -7.75
N LEU A 202 -23.02 -6.34 -7.34
CA LEU A 202 -23.40 -7.59 -7.99
C LEU A 202 -24.90 -7.86 -7.87
N LEU A 203 -25.49 -7.64 -6.69
CA LEU A 203 -26.93 -7.77 -6.47
C LEU A 203 -27.72 -6.77 -7.33
N LEU A 204 -27.25 -5.52 -7.43
CA LEU A 204 -27.85 -4.52 -8.32
C LEU A 204 -27.77 -4.95 -9.79
N ALA A 205 -26.63 -5.49 -10.23
CA ALA A 205 -26.45 -5.99 -11.60
C ALA A 205 -27.36 -7.19 -11.89
N ILE A 206 -27.52 -8.11 -10.94
CA ILE A 206 -28.44 -9.25 -11.07
C ILE A 206 -29.89 -8.77 -11.12
N ALA A 207 -30.30 -7.86 -10.23
CA ALA A 207 -31.64 -7.28 -10.22
C ALA A 207 -31.95 -6.56 -11.54
N TRP A 208 -30.98 -5.81 -12.06
CA TRP A 208 -31.06 -5.17 -13.38
C TRP A 208 -31.23 -6.20 -14.51
N ALA A 209 -30.42 -7.27 -14.53
CA ALA A 209 -30.49 -8.31 -15.53
C ALA A 209 -31.83 -9.07 -15.50
N ILE A 210 -32.36 -9.37 -14.30
CA ILE A 210 -33.69 -9.99 -14.12
C ILE A 210 -34.78 -9.03 -14.61
N GLY A 211 -34.73 -7.76 -14.21
CA GLY A 211 -35.69 -6.75 -14.67
C GLY A 211 -35.73 -6.64 -16.19
N ARG A 212 -34.56 -6.68 -16.84
CA ARG A 212 -34.43 -6.74 -18.29
C ARG A 212 -35.05 -8.00 -18.89
N ALA A 213 -34.74 -9.17 -18.34
CA ALA A 213 -35.30 -10.44 -18.83
C ALA A 213 -36.83 -10.46 -18.73
N VAL A 214 -37.39 -9.94 -17.62
CA VAL A 214 -38.84 -9.81 -17.44
C VAL A 214 -39.43 -8.84 -18.46
N ALA A 215 -38.80 -7.69 -18.72
CA ALA A 215 -39.27 -6.73 -19.72
C ALA A 215 -39.28 -7.31 -21.15
N ILE A 216 -38.29 -8.16 -21.49
CA ILE A 216 -38.23 -8.84 -22.79
C ILE A 216 -39.29 -9.95 -22.90
N LEU A 217 -39.46 -10.76 -21.85
CA LEU A 217 -40.38 -11.90 -21.85
C LEU A 217 -41.84 -11.48 -21.69
N TYR A 218 -42.09 -10.40 -20.95
CA TYR A 218 -43.42 -9.87 -20.64
C TYR A 218 -43.53 -8.38 -20.99
N PRO A 219 -43.45 -8.03 -22.29
CA PRO A 219 -43.42 -6.63 -22.73
C PRO A 219 -44.70 -5.85 -22.39
N HIS A 220 -45.79 -6.55 -22.07
CA HIS A 220 -47.07 -5.98 -21.62
C HIS A 220 -47.08 -5.55 -20.15
N ILE A 221 -46.09 -5.99 -19.36
CA ILE A 221 -45.95 -5.64 -17.93
C ILE A 221 -44.97 -4.47 -17.75
N ALA A 222 -43.99 -4.32 -18.65
CA ALA A 222 -43.08 -3.19 -18.65
C ALA A 222 -43.77 -1.94 -19.23
N THR A 223 -43.64 -0.80 -18.55
CA THR A 223 -44.04 0.47 -19.15
C THR A 223 -43.18 0.71 -20.41
N PRO A 224 -43.70 1.37 -21.46
CA PRO A 224 -42.96 1.60 -22.71
C PRO A 224 -41.60 2.27 -22.47
N VAL A 225 -41.51 3.17 -21.48
CA VAL A 225 -40.27 3.82 -21.04
C VAL A 225 -39.26 2.83 -20.45
N LEU A 226 -39.72 1.84 -19.66
CA LEU A 226 -38.86 0.80 -19.08
C LEU A 226 -38.37 -0.18 -20.15
N ALA A 227 -39.24 -0.53 -21.11
CA ALA A 227 -38.89 -1.44 -22.19
C ALA A 227 -37.84 -0.82 -23.13
N GLU A 228 -37.95 0.47 -23.43
CA GLU A 228 -37.00 1.19 -24.29
C GLU A 228 -35.62 1.30 -23.62
N THR A 229 -35.57 1.75 -22.35
CA THR A 229 -34.33 1.86 -21.56
C THR A 229 -33.65 0.51 -21.26
N LEU A 230 -34.40 -0.59 -21.13
CA LEU A 230 -33.84 -1.92 -20.91
C LEU A 230 -33.47 -2.65 -22.21
N SER A 231 -33.95 -2.19 -23.37
CA SER A 231 -33.68 -2.83 -24.65
C SER A 231 -32.32 -2.45 -25.24
N GLU A 232 -31.85 -1.22 -25.02
CA GLU A 232 -30.62 -0.72 -25.62
C GLU A 232 -29.36 -1.29 -24.94
N PHE A 233 -28.53 -1.97 -25.73
CA PHE A 233 -27.30 -2.61 -25.25
C PHE A 233 -26.13 -1.62 -25.32
N ASN A 234 -25.82 -0.95 -24.21
CA ASN A 234 -24.65 -0.07 -24.15
C ASN A 234 -23.37 -0.86 -23.82
N LEU A 235 -22.71 -1.38 -24.86
CA LEU A 235 -21.45 -2.13 -24.76
C LEU A 235 -20.37 -1.38 -23.96
N PHE A 236 -20.35 -0.05 -24.01
CA PHE A 236 -19.36 0.77 -23.29
C PHE A 236 -19.56 0.72 -21.78
N VAL A 237 -20.81 0.75 -21.30
CA VAL A 237 -21.14 0.65 -19.87
C VAL A 237 -20.70 -0.70 -19.31
N ILE A 238 -20.86 -1.77 -20.08
CA ILE A 238 -20.40 -3.12 -19.71
C ILE A 238 -18.87 -3.16 -19.63
N LEU A 239 -18.17 -2.63 -20.65
CA LEU A 239 -16.71 -2.59 -20.66
C LEU A 239 -16.14 -1.77 -19.50
N ILE A 240 -16.70 -0.60 -19.20
CA ILE A 240 -16.31 0.24 -18.07
C ILE A 240 -16.56 -0.49 -16.74
N SER A 241 -17.69 -1.18 -16.63
CA SER A 241 -18.04 -1.98 -15.45
C SER A 241 -17.07 -3.14 -15.24
N ILE A 242 -16.67 -3.83 -16.32
CA ILE A 242 -15.67 -4.90 -16.29
C ILE A 242 -14.30 -4.34 -15.85
N ILE A 243 -13.86 -3.21 -16.43
CA ILE A 243 -12.59 -2.57 -16.06
C ILE A 243 -12.60 -2.13 -14.59
N GLY A 244 -13.71 -1.54 -14.13
CA GLY A 244 -13.92 -1.16 -12.73
C GLY A 244 -13.87 -2.37 -11.79
N LEU A 245 -14.48 -3.48 -12.17
CA LEU A 245 -14.47 -4.73 -11.41
C LEU A 245 -13.06 -5.33 -11.32
N PHE A 246 -12.32 -5.39 -12.43
CA PHE A 246 -10.92 -5.82 -12.44
C PHE A 246 -10.04 -4.96 -11.52
N LYS A 247 -10.24 -3.63 -11.51
CA LYS A 247 -9.52 -2.72 -10.60
C LYS A 247 -9.88 -2.95 -9.14
N ALA A 248 -11.17 -3.12 -8.84
CA ALA A 248 -11.61 -3.43 -7.49
C ALA A 248 -11.02 -4.76 -7.02
N TYR A 249 -10.96 -5.76 -7.89
CA TYR A 249 -10.31 -7.05 -7.62
C TYR A 249 -8.82 -6.88 -7.31
N ILE A 250 -8.07 -6.16 -8.15
CA ILE A 250 -6.63 -5.91 -7.92
C ILE A 250 -6.40 -5.15 -6.61
N GLU A 251 -7.21 -4.15 -6.30
CA GLU A 251 -7.10 -3.42 -5.02
C GLU A 251 -7.42 -4.33 -3.83
N VAL A 252 -8.43 -5.21 -3.96
CA VAL A 252 -8.76 -6.22 -2.95
C VAL A 252 -7.57 -7.18 -2.75
N GLU A 253 -6.97 -7.68 -3.82
CA GLU A 253 -5.81 -8.57 -3.77
C GLU A 253 -4.61 -7.88 -3.10
N ASN A 254 -4.32 -6.63 -3.47
CA ASN A 254 -3.27 -5.83 -2.84
C ASN A 254 -3.52 -5.60 -1.34
N VAL A 255 -4.77 -5.28 -0.97
CA VAL A 255 -5.17 -5.04 0.42
C VAL A 255 -5.11 -6.34 1.24
N GLU A 256 -5.55 -7.46 0.68
CA GLU A 256 -5.53 -8.77 1.33
C GLU A 256 -4.10 -9.29 1.53
N TYR A 257 -3.25 -9.14 0.52
CA TYR A 257 -1.81 -9.41 0.64
C TYR A 257 -1.16 -8.57 1.76
N LEU A 258 -1.41 -7.26 1.79
CA LEU A 258 -0.89 -6.39 2.85
C LEU A 258 -1.44 -6.79 4.22
N LEU A 259 -2.74 -7.11 4.31
CA LEU A 259 -3.40 -7.53 5.55
C LEU A 259 -2.76 -8.80 6.11
N ASN A 260 -2.64 -9.86 5.30
CA ASN A 260 -2.07 -11.14 5.72
C ASN A 260 -0.63 -10.96 6.22
N ARG A 261 0.14 -10.07 5.58
CA ARG A 261 1.50 -9.74 6.01
C ARG A 261 1.52 -9.00 7.35
N TYR A 262 0.72 -7.95 7.51
CA TYR A 262 0.67 -7.22 8.78
C TYR A 262 0.15 -8.08 9.93
N GLN A 263 -0.80 -8.99 9.66
CA GLN A 263 -1.27 -9.98 10.64
C GLN A 263 -0.16 -10.94 11.06
N ARG A 264 0.64 -11.45 10.10
CA ARG A 264 1.77 -12.32 10.40
C ARG A 264 2.80 -11.62 11.30
N MET A 265 3.12 -10.36 10.99
CA MET A 265 4.07 -9.56 11.78
C MET A 265 3.55 -9.24 13.17
N GLU A 266 2.28 -8.84 13.28
CA GLU A 266 1.59 -8.65 14.55
C GLU A 266 1.66 -9.92 15.39
N HIS A 267 1.35 -11.08 14.79
CA HIS A 267 1.39 -12.36 15.48
C HIS A 267 2.81 -12.75 15.92
N GLN A 268 3.81 -12.67 15.04
CA GLN A 268 5.19 -12.98 15.37
C GLN A 268 5.73 -12.10 16.50
N LEU A 269 5.44 -10.79 16.47
CA LEU A 269 5.83 -9.88 17.55
C LEU A 269 5.03 -10.14 18.83
N SER A 270 3.76 -10.54 18.75
CA SER A 270 2.94 -10.88 19.92
C SER A 270 3.49 -12.06 20.71
N VAL A 271 4.16 -13.00 20.03
CA VAL A 271 4.86 -14.12 20.68
C VAL A 271 6.13 -13.66 21.40
N LEU A 272 6.78 -12.61 20.90
CA LEU A 272 8.02 -12.05 21.45
C LEU A 272 7.80 -10.91 22.47
N LEU A 273 6.54 -10.53 22.69
CA LEU A 273 6.11 -9.54 23.69
C LEU A 273 6.17 -9.99 25.17
N PRO A 274 6.24 -11.28 25.57
CA PRO A 274 6.27 -11.64 26.99
C PRO A 274 7.66 -11.47 27.67
N ASN A 275 7.62 -10.77 28.81
CA ASN A 275 8.60 -10.60 29.90
C ASN A 275 10.00 -10.00 29.60
N PRO A 276 10.15 -8.67 29.77
CA PRO A 276 11.47 -8.02 29.91
C PRO A 276 12.30 -8.56 31.09
N THR A 277 11.65 -9.23 32.05
CA THR A 277 12.26 -9.86 33.24
C THR A 277 13.07 -11.12 32.95
N VAL A 278 13.13 -11.59 31.70
CA VAL A 278 14.00 -12.72 31.29
C VAL A 278 15.33 -12.21 30.66
N LEU A 279 15.48 -10.90 30.50
CA LEU A 279 16.63 -10.24 29.88
C LEU A 279 17.66 -9.82 30.93
N ASP A 280 17.99 -10.73 31.85
CA ASP A 280 18.89 -10.48 32.99
C ASP A 280 20.38 -10.52 32.62
N ASN A 281 20.71 -10.91 31.38
CA ASN A 281 22.08 -10.95 30.89
C ASN A 281 22.21 -10.31 29.50
N GLY A 282 23.40 -9.78 29.20
CA GLY A 282 23.66 -9.06 27.94
C GLY A 282 23.48 -9.94 26.69
N THR A 283 23.78 -11.23 26.79
CA THR A 283 23.69 -12.17 25.67
C THR A 283 22.25 -12.52 25.32
N THR A 284 21.35 -12.67 26.30
CA THR A 284 19.91 -12.90 26.06
C THR A 284 19.24 -11.66 25.48
N LEU A 285 19.64 -10.46 25.91
CA LEU A 285 19.18 -9.21 25.31
C LEU A 285 19.62 -9.09 23.85
N GLN A 286 20.89 -9.36 23.55
CA GLN A 286 21.41 -9.33 22.18
C GLN A 286 20.73 -10.37 21.29
N SER A 287 20.52 -11.60 21.76
CA SER A 287 19.79 -12.62 20.99
C SER A 287 18.33 -12.23 20.75
N HIS A 288 17.68 -11.59 21.73
CA HIS A 288 16.32 -11.12 21.59
C HIS A 288 16.22 -9.98 20.56
N VAL A 289 17.15 -9.01 20.61
CA VAL A 289 17.27 -7.95 19.59
C VAL A 289 17.47 -8.59 18.21
N GLN A 290 18.37 -9.57 18.10
CA GLN A 290 18.64 -10.27 16.85
C GLN A 290 17.40 -10.95 16.27
N GLU A 291 16.65 -11.67 17.10
CA GLU A 291 15.46 -12.40 16.66
C GLU A 291 14.35 -11.45 16.20
N VAL A 292 14.05 -10.42 16.99
CA VAL A 292 13.02 -9.41 16.67
C VAL A 292 13.40 -8.67 15.38
N GLU A 293 14.62 -8.15 15.27
CA GLU A 293 15.04 -7.39 14.10
C GLU A 293 15.15 -8.27 12.85
N ARG A 294 15.52 -9.54 12.98
CA ARG A 294 15.49 -10.48 11.86
C ARG A 294 14.06 -10.70 11.35
N ILE A 295 13.08 -10.80 12.24
CA ILE A 295 11.66 -10.89 11.85
C ILE A 295 11.25 -9.61 11.11
N LEU A 296 11.57 -8.44 11.65
CA LEU A 296 11.30 -7.15 11.02
C LEU A 296 11.98 -6.99 9.65
N LEU A 297 13.22 -7.46 9.50
CA LEU A 297 13.96 -7.40 8.24
C LEU A 297 13.51 -8.43 7.21
N SER A 298 13.15 -9.65 7.62
CA SER A 298 12.63 -10.67 6.70
C SER A 298 11.41 -10.15 5.93
N GLN A 299 10.59 -9.33 6.60
CA GLN A 299 9.49 -8.62 5.98
C GLN A 299 9.96 -7.64 4.90
N THR A 300 11.03 -6.87 5.15
CA THR A 300 11.54 -5.88 4.19
C THR A 300 12.11 -6.53 2.93
N GLN A 301 12.81 -7.66 3.05
CA GLN A 301 13.33 -8.42 1.91
C GLN A 301 12.19 -9.01 1.07
N ASP A 302 11.14 -9.49 1.72
CA ASP A 302 9.91 -9.95 1.08
C ASP A 302 9.13 -8.83 0.37
N TRP A 303 9.34 -7.56 0.74
CA TRP A 303 8.73 -6.40 0.07
C TRP A 303 9.47 -6.01 -1.21
N GLU A 304 10.75 -6.37 -1.31
CA GLU A 304 11.62 -6.08 -2.45
C GLU A 304 11.57 -7.18 -3.52
N THR A 305 11.44 -8.45 -3.11
CA THR A 305 11.62 -9.62 -4.00
C THR A 305 10.35 -10.13 -4.68
N GLN A 306 9.22 -10.29 -3.97
CA GLN A 306 8.06 -11.10 -4.43
C GLN A 306 7.16 -10.49 -5.52
N ARG A 307 7.47 -9.32 -6.11
CA ARG A 307 6.64 -8.74 -7.21
C ARG A 307 7.42 -8.18 -8.40
N LEU A 308 8.75 -8.35 -8.40
CA LEU A 308 9.58 -8.13 -9.58
C LEU A 308 9.57 -9.36 -10.52
N SER A 309 9.17 -10.54 -10.01
CA SER A 309 8.75 -11.72 -10.79
C SER A 309 7.29 -11.60 -11.23
#